data_AF-A0A6N9ATM6-F1
#
_entry.id   AF-A0A6N9ATM6-F1
#
_cell.length_a   1.000
_cell.length_b   1.000
_cell.length_c   1.000
_cell.angle_alpha   90.00
_cell.angle_beta   90.00
_cell.angle_gamma   90.00
#
_symmetry.space_group_name_H-M   'P 1'
#
loop_
_entity.id
_entity.type
_entity.pdbx_description
1 polymer ?
#
loop_
_entity_poly.entity_id
_entity_poly.type
_entity_poly.pdbx_seq_one_letter_code
_entity_poly.pdbx_strand_id
1 'polypeptide(L)'
;MIFSSNSDVTSLSDDAINVNGTLKRLPIVGVLGSGSDLHSKRSTKLGMWLATQPVHLLTGGGGGVMLSVSRAFTSASERRGLAIGVIPGRVDEAVNEYDSPEGYPNPWIEVPVFTHLPDSGRLGMGPTSRNHINVLSSDVLVILPGQLGTASEAELAVRYNKPAIAWLDERSQILGLHPDVPVAKRFKQVKDFVSSKLPG
;
A
#
# COMPACT_ATOMS: atom_id res chain seq x y z
N MET A 1 -21.90 -44.93 -19.84
CA MET A 1 -21.07 -43.72 -19.64
C MET A 1 -21.44 -43.14 -18.30
N ILE A 2 -20.63 -43.43 -17.29
CA ILE A 2 -20.82 -42.95 -15.91
C ILE A 2 -20.11 -41.59 -15.85
N PHE A 3 -20.83 -40.54 -15.47
CA PHE A 3 -20.23 -39.25 -15.13
C PHE A 3 -19.41 -39.44 -13.86
N SER A 4 -18.08 -39.44 -14.00
CA SER A 4 -17.17 -39.33 -12.87
C SER A 4 -17.28 -37.92 -12.30
N SER A 5 -17.82 -37.80 -11.10
CA SER A 5 -17.71 -36.59 -10.30
C SER A 5 -16.25 -36.48 -9.87
N ASN A 6 -15.53 -35.49 -10.39
CA ASN A 6 -14.20 -35.13 -9.87
C ASN A 6 -14.38 -34.48 -8.50
N SER A 7 -14.46 -35.30 -7.47
CA SER A 7 -14.23 -34.93 -6.08
C SER A 7 -12.73 -34.83 -5.81
N ASP A 8 -12.07 -33.86 -6.43
CA ASP A 8 -10.67 -33.50 -6.14
C ASP A 8 -10.58 -31.99 -5.87
N VAL A 9 -11.41 -31.50 -4.95
CA VAL A 9 -11.03 -30.33 -4.15
C VAL A 9 -10.11 -30.88 -3.07
N THR A 10 -8.83 -30.99 -3.43
CA THR A 10 -7.72 -31.24 -2.51
C THR A 10 -7.90 -30.34 -1.30
N SER A 11 -7.83 -30.92 -0.10
CA SER A 11 -7.97 -30.22 1.17
C SER A 11 -7.02 -29.01 1.21
N LEU A 12 -7.56 -27.81 1.06
CA LEU A 12 -6.85 -26.58 1.42
C LEU A 12 -6.38 -26.78 2.87
N SER A 13 -5.11 -26.49 3.16
CA SER A 13 -4.60 -26.60 4.52
C SER A 13 -5.52 -25.83 5.47
N ASP A 14 -5.79 -26.39 6.66
CA ASP A 14 -6.67 -25.76 7.66
C ASP A 14 -6.23 -24.33 8.04
N ASP A 15 -5.00 -23.94 7.72
CA ASP A 15 -4.46 -22.59 7.87
C ASP A 15 -4.96 -21.55 6.84
N ALA A 16 -5.43 -21.98 5.66
CA ALA A 16 -5.83 -21.11 4.55
C ALA A 16 -7.30 -20.65 4.63
N ILE A 17 -8.11 -21.31 5.46
CA ILE A 17 -9.55 -21.10 5.58
C ILE A 17 -9.86 -20.59 7.00
N ASN A 18 -10.62 -19.51 7.10
CA ASN A 18 -11.16 -19.01 8.37
C ASN A 18 -12.33 -19.89 8.85
N VAL A 19 -12.71 -19.76 10.12
CA VAL A 19 -13.81 -20.52 10.78
C VAL A 19 -15.13 -20.52 9.99
N ASN A 20 -15.37 -19.49 9.16
CA ASN A 20 -16.57 -19.35 8.33
C ASN A 20 -16.44 -19.92 6.90
N GLY A 21 -15.40 -20.71 6.60
CA GLY A 21 -15.21 -21.31 5.27
C GLY A 21 -14.72 -20.33 4.19
N THR A 22 -14.24 -19.15 4.57
CA THR A 22 -13.70 -18.14 3.64
C THR A 22 -12.18 -18.06 3.72
N LEU A 23 -11.52 -17.61 2.65
CA LEU A 23 -10.06 -17.45 2.64
C LEU A 23 -9.58 -16.55 3.77
N LYS A 24 -8.57 -17.01 4.50
CA LYS A 24 -7.83 -16.21 5.48
C LYS A 24 -6.89 -15.25 4.75
N ARG A 25 -7.38 -14.04 4.49
CA ARG A 25 -6.57 -12.97 3.86
C ARG A 25 -5.73 -12.26 4.92
N LEU A 26 -4.45 -12.04 4.62
CA LEU A 26 -3.64 -11.13 5.42
C LEU A 26 -4.13 -9.69 5.18
N PRO A 27 -4.20 -8.85 6.22
CA PRO A 27 -4.51 -7.43 6.06
C PRO A 27 -3.48 -6.72 5.18
N ILE A 28 -3.89 -5.62 4.56
CA ILE A 28 -3.06 -4.78 3.71
C ILE A 28 -2.79 -3.45 4.43
N VAL A 29 -1.51 -3.18 4.73
CA VAL A 29 -1.06 -1.89 5.24
C VAL A 29 -0.53 -1.06 4.07
N GLY A 30 -1.24 0.01 3.73
CA GLY A 30 -0.81 0.96 2.72
C GLY A 30 0.19 1.97 3.30
N VAL A 31 1.30 2.20 2.62
CA VAL A 31 2.28 3.23 2.99
C VAL A 31 2.36 4.29 1.90
N LEU A 32 2.05 5.52 2.29
CA LEU A 32 2.00 6.69 1.43
C LEU A 32 3.17 7.62 1.78
N GLY A 33 3.72 8.34 0.81
CA GLY A 33 4.82 9.27 1.06
C GLY A 33 5.46 9.83 -0.20
N SER A 34 6.57 10.54 -0.01
CA SER A 34 7.34 11.15 -1.10
C SER A 34 7.76 10.12 -2.15
N GLY A 35 7.60 10.47 -3.43
CA GLY A 35 8.09 9.67 -4.56
C GLY A 35 9.57 9.85 -4.86
N SER A 36 10.22 10.86 -4.26
CA SER A 36 11.62 11.22 -4.52
C SER A 36 12.50 11.13 -3.28
N ASP A 37 12.03 11.60 -2.12
CA ASP A 37 12.76 11.50 -0.85
C ASP A 37 12.48 10.15 -0.19
N LEU A 38 13.54 9.44 0.20
CA LEU A 38 13.47 8.13 0.85
C LEU A 38 12.88 8.21 2.26
N HIS A 39 13.10 9.32 2.97
CA HIS A 39 12.84 9.44 4.42
C HIS A 39 13.29 8.21 5.22
N SER A 40 14.49 7.67 4.91
CA SER A 40 14.95 6.33 5.28
C SER A 40 14.80 6.01 6.77
N LYS A 41 15.06 6.98 7.66
CA LYS A 41 14.89 6.78 9.12
C LYS A 41 13.47 6.32 9.50
N ARG A 42 12.43 6.88 8.86
CA ARG A 42 11.04 6.47 9.07
C ARG A 42 10.70 5.25 8.23
N SER A 43 10.97 5.31 6.93
CA SER A 43 10.59 4.28 5.96
C SER A 43 11.21 2.92 6.30
N THR A 44 12.50 2.87 6.63
CA THR A 44 13.18 1.62 7.04
C THR A 44 12.61 1.08 8.35
N LYS A 45 12.42 1.95 9.35
CA LYS A 45 11.89 1.54 10.66
C LYS A 45 10.47 0.99 10.54
N LEU A 46 9.63 1.61 9.72
CA LEU A 46 8.28 1.16 9.44
C LEU A 46 8.29 -0.17 8.69
N GLY A 47 9.05 -0.27 7.59
CA GLY A 47 9.10 -1.48 6.76
C GLY A 47 9.61 -2.70 7.52
N MET A 48 10.69 -2.56 8.29
CA MET A 48 11.20 -3.64 9.16
C MET A 48 10.17 -4.10 10.19
N TRP A 49 9.44 -3.17 10.80
CA TRP A 49 8.39 -3.53 11.75
C TRP A 49 7.23 -4.24 11.06
N LEU A 50 6.73 -3.70 9.94
CA LEU A 50 5.64 -4.33 9.19
C LEU A 50 5.99 -5.74 8.72
N ALA A 51 7.26 -6.02 8.41
CA ALA A 51 7.71 -7.35 8.02
C ALA A 51 7.58 -8.41 9.15
N THR A 52 7.58 -7.96 10.41
CA THR A 52 7.31 -8.82 11.58
C THR A 52 5.81 -9.04 11.82
N GLN A 53 4.95 -8.33 11.09
CA GLN A 53 3.51 -8.41 11.22
C GLN A 53 2.93 -9.30 10.12
N PRO A 54 1.77 -9.92 10.35
CA PRO A 54 1.13 -10.78 9.37
C PRO A 54 0.34 -9.98 8.33
N VAL A 55 1.02 -9.08 7.62
CA VAL A 55 0.37 -8.13 6.71
C VAL A 55 1.06 -8.09 5.36
N HIS A 56 0.31 -7.76 4.32
CA HIS A 56 0.87 -7.26 3.08
C HIS A 56 1.26 -5.78 3.23
N LEU A 57 2.32 -5.39 2.54
CA LEU A 57 2.66 -3.98 2.34
C LEU A 57 2.11 -3.55 0.98
N LEU A 58 1.37 -2.45 0.93
CA LEU A 58 0.95 -1.82 -0.32
C LEU A 58 1.57 -0.43 -0.47
N THR A 59 2.10 -0.13 -1.66
CA THR A 59 2.58 1.21 -2.04
C THR A 59 2.17 1.54 -3.48
N GLY A 60 2.45 2.75 -3.94
CA GLY A 60 2.37 3.11 -5.36
C GLY A 60 3.51 2.57 -6.23
N GLY A 61 4.46 1.80 -5.67
CA GLY A 61 5.51 1.10 -6.42
C GLY A 61 6.62 1.96 -7.04
N GLY A 62 6.67 3.26 -6.78
CA GLY A 62 7.70 4.17 -7.31
C GLY A 62 8.95 4.28 -6.42
N GLY A 63 9.68 5.39 -6.58
CA GLY A 63 10.87 5.74 -5.79
C GLY A 63 10.59 6.22 -4.36
N GLY A 64 11.55 6.94 -3.78
CA GLY A 64 11.38 7.62 -2.48
C GLY A 64 10.96 6.71 -1.34
N VAL A 65 9.95 7.13 -0.58
CA VAL A 65 9.38 6.39 0.55
C VAL A 65 8.97 4.98 0.12
N MET A 66 8.32 4.84 -1.04
CA MET A 66 7.81 3.56 -1.54
C MET A 66 8.95 2.56 -1.74
N LEU A 67 10.03 2.98 -2.40
CA LEU A 67 11.24 2.16 -2.55
C LEU A 67 11.85 1.81 -1.18
N SER A 68 12.03 2.81 -0.30
CA SER A 68 12.70 2.61 0.98
C SER A 68 11.94 1.68 1.92
N VAL A 69 10.61 1.78 1.98
CA VAL A 69 9.78 0.94 2.85
C VAL A 69 9.65 -0.47 2.28
N SER A 70 9.48 -0.62 0.96
CA SER A 70 9.44 -1.93 0.30
C SER A 70 10.76 -2.69 0.45
N ARG A 71 11.91 -2.01 0.28
CA ARG A 71 13.23 -2.61 0.55
C ARG A 71 13.35 -3.12 1.97
N ALA A 72 12.98 -2.30 2.95
CA ALA A 72 13.08 -2.68 4.35
C ALA A 72 12.14 -3.82 4.71
N PHE A 73 10.90 -3.79 4.20
CA PHE A 73 9.92 -4.83 4.40
C PHE A 73 10.39 -6.18 3.81
N THR A 74 10.88 -6.16 2.57
CA THR A 74 11.31 -7.38 1.86
C THR A 74 12.64 -7.95 2.34
N SER A 75 13.44 -7.18 3.09
CA SER A 75 14.72 -7.65 3.65
C SER A 75 14.59 -8.69 4.77
N ALA A 76 13.40 -8.85 5.38
CA ALA A 76 13.17 -9.88 6.39
C ALA A 76 12.87 -11.24 5.74
N SER A 77 13.58 -12.29 6.17
CA SER A 77 13.50 -13.63 5.59
C SER A 77 12.23 -14.41 5.91
N GLU A 78 11.54 -14.09 7.01
CA GLU A 78 10.40 -14.88 7.53
C GLU A 78 9.07 -14.09 7.57
N ARG A 79 8.95 -13.05 6.74
CA ARG A 79 7.70 -12.28 6.65
C ARG A 79 6.58 -13.12 6.03
N ARG A 80 5.34 -12.93 6.49
CA ARG A 80 4.17 -13.65 5.96
C ARG A 80 3.57 -13.03 4.70
N GLY A 81 3.65 -11.71 4.56
CA GLY A 81 3.02 -10.99 3.45
C GLY A 81 4.00 -10.50 2.40
N LEU A 82 3.46 -10.26 1.22
CA LEU A 82 4.13 -9.70 0.04
C LEU A 82 4.09 -8.17 -0.02
N ALA A 83 5.06 -7.58 -0.73
CA ALA A 83 5.09 -6.18 -1.15
C ALA A 83 4.34 -5.99 -2.48
N ILE A 84 3.24 -5.25 -2.44
CA ILE A 84 2.35 -4.94 -3.55
C ILE A 84 2.61 -3.50 -4.02
N GLY A 85 2.72 -3.30 -5.33
CA GLY A 85 2.89 -1.98 -5.93
C GLY A 85 1.82 -1.70 -6.97
N VAL A 86 1.00 -0.66 -6.77
CA VAL A 86 0.01 -0.23 -7.77
C VAL A 86 0.65 0.79 -8.71
N ILE A 87 0.90 0.35 -9.93
CA ILE A 87 1.77 1.03 -10.89
C ILE A 87 0.94 1.92 -11.81
N PRO A 88 1.23 3.24 -11.90
CA PRO A 88 0.57 4.09 -12.87
C PRO A 88 0.95 3.67 -14.29
N GLY A 89 0.04 3.84 -15.22
CA GLY A 89 0.30 3.57 -16.63
C GLY A 89 -0.74 4.20 -17.52
N ARG A 90 -0.46 4.22 -18.81
CA ARG A 90 -1.35 4.72 -19.85
C ARG A 90 -1.39 3.74 -21.01
N VAL A 91 -2.51 3.71 -21.71
CA VAL A 91 -2.62 3.06 -23.01
C VAL A 91 -2.73 4.17 -24.04
N ASP A 92 -1.82 4.20 -25.00
CA ASP A 92 -1.94 5.05 -26.18
C ASP A 92 -2.74 4.27 -27.23
N GLU A 93 -4.02 4.62 -27.40
CA GLU A 93 -4.90 3.94 -28.36
C GLU A 93 -4.51 4.20 -29.83
N ALA A 94 -3.82 5.31 -30.11
CA ALA A 94 -3.42 5.64 -31.49
C ALA A 94 -2.34 4.68 -32.01
N VAL A 95 -1.47 4.19 -31.11
CA VAL A 95 -0.41 3.22 -31.43
C VAL A 95 -0.62 1.85 -30.81
N ASN A 96 -1.67 1.67 -30.01
CA ASN A 96 -2.01 0.45 -29.28
C ASN A 96 -0.86 -0.06 -28.38
N GLU A 97 -0.21 0.85 -27.66
CA GLU A 97 0.91 0.55 -26.77
C GLU A 97 0.61 0.91 -25.31
N TYR A 98 1.14 0.09 -24.39
CA TYR A 98 1.10 0.34 -22.96
C TYR A 98 2.42 0.97 -22.50
N ASP A 99 2.33 2.02 -21.69
CA ASP A 99 3.49 2.66 -21.08
C ASP A 99 3.30 2.88 -19.58
N SER A 100 4.40 2.77 -18.84
CA SER A 100 4.48 3.11 -17.42
C SER A 100 5.68 4.03 -17.20
N PRO A 101 5.59 5.03 -16.31
CA PRO A 101 6.68 5.97 -16.09
C PRO A 101 7.99 5.26 -15.71
N GLU A 102 9.11 5.84 -16.13
CA GLU A 102 10.44 5.35 -15.78
C GLU A 102 10.62 5.21 -14.26
N GLY A 103 11.34 4.17 -13.84
CA GLY A 103 11.58 3.87 -12.42
C GLY A 103 10.45 3.11 -11.72
N TYR A 104 9.41 2.71 -12.46
CA TYR A 104 8.37 1.82 -11.99
C TYR A 104 8.45 0.42 -12.65
N PRO A 105 8.08 -0.65 -11.92
CA PRO A 105 8.06 -0.72 -10.46
C PRO A 105 9.49 -0.61 -9.89
N ASN A 106 9.63 -0.15 -8.64
CA ASN A 106 10.91 -0.26 -7.95
C ASN A 106 11.28 -1.76 -7.71
N PRO A 107 12.57 -2.11 -7.57
CA PRO A 107 13.02 -3.51 -7.52
C PRO A 107 12.54 -4.35 -6.33
N TRP A 108 11.87 -3.75 -5.36
CA TRP A 108 11.42 -4.41 -4.12
C TRP A 108 9.92 -4.69 -4.10
N ILE A 109 9.24 -4.50 -5.23
CA ILE A 109 7.84 -4.90 -5.41
C ILE A 109 7.80 -6.34 -5.91
N GLU A 110 7.10 -7.20 -5.18
CA GLU A 110 6.93 -8.62 -5.53
C GLU A 110 5.68 -8.84 -6.37
N VAL A 111 4.63 -8.06 -6.10
CA VAL A 111 3.36 -8.12 -6.82
C VAL A 111 3.09 -6.76 -7.47
N PRO A 112 3.58 -6.53 -8.70
CA PRO A 112 3.26 -5.33 -9.44
C PRO A 112 1.84 -5.44 -10.03
N VAL A 113 1.01 -4.43 -9.76
CA VAL A 113 -0.33 -4.27 -10.34
C VAL A 113 -0.26 -3.13 -11.34
N PHE A 114 -0.08 -3.47 -12.61
CA PHE A 114 -0.06 -2.49 -13.71
C PHE A 114 -1.47 -1.96 -14.00
N THR A 115 -1.61 -0.64 -14.06
CA THR A 115 -2.89 0.03 -14.30
C THR A 115 -2.84 0.87 -15.57
N HIS A 116 -4.02 1.25 -16.08
CA HIS A 116 -4.21 2.23 -17.16
C HIS A 116 -4.48 3.65 -16.60
N LEU A 117 -4.13 3.89 -15.33
CA LEU A 117 -4.47 5.09 -14.56
C LEU A 117 -3.24 6.02 -14.44
N PRO A 118 -3.07 7.01 -15.33
CA PRO A 118 -1.85 7.83 -15.38
C PRO A 118 -1.82 8.98 -14.38
N ASP A 119 -2.97 9.41 -13.83
CA ASP A 119 -3.04 10.64 -13.06
C ASP A 119 -2.27 10.54 -11.75
N SER A 120 -1.41 11.54 -11.53
CA SER A 120 -0.55 11.66 -10.36
C SER A 120 -0.42 13.11 -9.91
N GLY A 121 0.24 13.33 -8.77
CA GLY A 121 0.47 14.68 -8.24
C GLY A 121 -0.83 15.42 -7.94
N ARG A 122 -1.06 16.57 -8.61
CA ARG A 122 -2.25 17.42 -8.43
C ARG A 122 -3.55 16.76 -8.91
N LEU A 123 -3.44 15.81 -9.83
CA LEU A 123 -4.57 15.01 -10.31
C LEU A 123 -4.76 13.73 -9.50
N GLY A 124 -4.08 13.59 -8.36
CA GLY A 124 -4.09 12.39 -7.53
C GLY A 124 -5.44 12.02 -6.89
N MET A 125 -6.52 12.74 -7.20
CA MET A 125 -7.90 12.44 -6.80
C MET A 125 -8.86 12.37 -8.00
N GLY A 126 -8.31 12.50 -9.22
CA GLY A 126 -9.06 12.41 -10.46
C GLY A 126 -9.46 10.97 -10.77
N PRO A 127 -10.48 10.79 -11.63
CA PRO A 127 -11.03 9.47 -11.95
C PRO A 127 -10.00 8.50 -12.54
N THR A 128 -8.96 9.03 -13.18
CA THR A 128 -7.87 8.26 -13.80
C THR A 128 -6.65 8.12 -12.90
N SER A 129 -6.80 8.31 -11.57
CA SER A 129 -5.70 8.15 -10.62
C SER A 129 -5.69 6.78 -9.95
N ARG A 130 -4.52 6.12 -9.95
CA ARG A 130 -4.32 4.87 -9.19
C ARG A 130 -4.37 5.05 -7.66
N ASN A 131 -4.33 6.29 -7.17
CA ASN A 131 -4.39 6.60 -5.74
C ASN A 131 -5.64 6.03 -5.06
N HIS A 132 -6.76 5.98 -5.80
CA HIS A 132 -8.01 5.37 -5.33
C HIS A 132 -7.81 3.90 -4.96
N ILE A 133 -7.08 3.13 -5.78
CA ILE A 133 -6.79 1.72 -5.53
C ILE A 133 -5.92 1.59 -4.28
N ASN A 134 -4.85 2.38 -4.16
CA ASN A 134 -3.99 2.34 -2.97
C ASN A 134 -4.79 2.51 -1.67
N VAL A 135 -5.66 3.52 -1.65
CA VAL A 135 -6.44 3.86 -0.46
C VAL A 135 -7.53 2.82 -0.19
N LEU A 136 -8.30 2.43 -1.20
CA LEU A 136 -9.44 1.52 -1.04
C LEU A 136 -9.02 0.08 -0.76
N SER A 137 -7.90 -0.37 -1.32
CA SER A 137 -7.35 -1.71 -1.09
C SER A 137 -6.60 -1.84 0.25
N SER A 138 -6.33 -0.74 0.95
CA SER A 138 -5.69 -0.78 2.27
C SER A 138 -6.73 -0.93 3.38
N ASP A 139 -6.42 -1.74 4.39
CA ASP A 139 -7.18 -1.83 5.64
C ASP A 139 -6.81 -0.68 6.58
N VAL A 140 -5.53 -0.27 6.55
CA VAL A 140 -5.01 0.88 7.29
C VAL A 140 -3.86 1.54 6.53
N LEU A 141 -3.77 2.86 6.63
CA LEU A 141 -2.79 3.69 5.94
C LEU A 141 -1.81 4.33 6.92
N VAL A 142 -0.52 4.28 6.59
CA VAL A 142 0.54 5.05 7.26
C VAL A 142 1.10 6.06 6.26
N ILE A 143 1.00 7.35 6.61
CA ILE A 143 1.43 8.45 5.75
C ILE A 143 2.76 8.99 6.29
N LEU A 144 3.80 8.92 5.47
CA LEU A 144 5.11 9.51 5.73
C LEU A 144 5.24 10.86 5.01
N PRO A 145 6.27 11.68 5.32
CA PRO A 145 6.43 12.98 4.66
C PRO A 145 6.44 12.86 3.13
N GLY A 146 5.92 13.89 2.46
CA GLY A 146 5.63 13.86 1.04
C GLY A 146 5.03 15.14 0.51
N GLN A 147 4.68 15.14 -0.78
CA GLN A 147 4.20 16.32 -1.50
C GLN A 147 2.72 16.19 -1.87
N LEU A 148 2.27 16.91 -2.90
CA LEU A 148 0.87 16.99 -3.34
C LEU A 148 0.21 15.63 -3.61
N GLY A 149 0.95 14.67 -4.17
CA GLY A 149 0.44 13.32 -4.37
C GLY A 149 0.10 12.62 -3.05
N THR A 150 0.96 12.75 -2.04
CA THR A 150 0.72 12.21 -0.70
C THR A 150 -0.45 12.91 0.01
N ALA A 151 -0.57 14.23 -0.14
CA ALA A 151 -1.71 14.99 0.39
C ALA A 151 -3.04 14.54 -0.26
N SER A 152 -3.04 14.28 -1.56
CA SER A 152 -4.20 13.75 -2.29
C SER A 152 -4.63 12.38 -1.78
N GLU A 153 -3.68 11.46 -1.57
CA GLU A 153 -3.98 10.14 -1.00
C GLU A 153 -4.51 10.25 0.44
N ALA A 154 -4.00 11.19 1.24
CA ALA A 154 -4.49 11.47 2.58
C ALA A 154 -5.93 12.03 2.58
N GLU A 155 -6.26 12.92 1.64
CA GLU A 155 -7.63 13.41 1.46
C GLU A 155 -8.58 12.29 1.03
N LEU A 156 -8.15 11.43 0.09
CA LEU A 156 -8.93 10.25 -0.30
C LEU A 156 -9.17 9.29 0.87
N ALA A 157 -8.18 9.11 1.75
CA ALA A 157 -8.34 8.27 2.94
C ALA A 157 -9.47 8.80 3.84
N VAL A 158 -9.52 10.11 4.06
CA VAL A 158 -10.62 10.73 4.81
C VAL A 158 -11.94 10.60 4.07
N ARG A 159 -11.97 10.91 2.76
CA ARG A 159 -13.17 10.81 1.91
C ARG A 159 -13.79 9.42 1.92
N TYR A 160 -12.96 8.37 1.93
CA TYR A 160 -13.39 6.98 1.95
C TYR A 160 -13.52 6.38 3.34
N ASN A 161 -13.39 7.20 4.39
CA ASN A 161 -13.43 6.76 5.78
C ASN A 161 -12.47 5.59 6.05
N LYS A 162 -11.27 5.65 5.45
CA LYS A 162 -10.21 4.67 5.65
C LYS A 162 -9.34 5.07 6.84
N PRO A 163 -9.04 4.14 7.78
CA PRO A 163 -8.14 4.43 8.89
C PRO A 163 -6.77 4.88 8.38
N ALA A 164 -6.35 6.09 8.74
CA ALA A 164 -5.07 6.65 8.32
C ALA A 164 -4.38 7.36 9.49
N ILE A 165 -3.05 7.27 9.55
CA ILE A 165 -2.22 8.03 10.50
C ILE A 165 -0.97 8.57 9.81
N ALA A 166 -0.65 9.84 10.06
CA ALA A 166 0.56 10.47 9.55
C ALA A 166 1.69 10.40 10.60
N TRP A 167 2.86 9.89 10.23
CA TRP A 167 4.05 9.88 11.09
C TRP A 167 5.01 11.00 10.69
N LEU A 168 4.83 12.16 11.34
CA LEU A 168 5.53 13.41 11.02
C LEU A 168 6.08 14.06 12.29
N ASP A 169 7.16 14.82 12.17
CA ASP A 169 7.60 15.74 13.24
C ASP A 169 6.64 16.93 13.31
N GLU A 170 6.31 17.48 12.14
CA GLU A 170 5.39 18.61 11.98
C GLU A 170 4.42 18.36 10.82
N ARG A 171 3.16 18.76 10.97
CA ARG A 171 2.12 18.59 9.94
C ARG A 171 2.50 19.24 8.60
N SER A 172 3.24 20.34 8.64
CA SER A 172 3.73 21.08 7.47
C SER A 172 4.71 20.29 6.59
N GLN A 173 5.22 19.15 7.06
CA GLN A 173 6.01 18.23 6.23
C GLN A 173 5.18 17.60 5.09
N ILE A 174 3.86 17.76 5.11
CA ILE A 174 2.96 17.52 3.99
C ILE A 174 2.09 18.76 3.84
N LEU A 175 2.40 19.60 2.85
CA LEU A 175 1.59 20.78 2.56
C LEU A 175 0.17 20.35 2.16
N GLY A 176 -0.83 20.84 2.87
CA GLY A 176 -2.24 20.51 2.61
C GLY A 176 -2.69 19.15 3.20
N LEU A 177 -1.97 18.58 4.17
CA LEU A 177 -2.46 17.39 4.86
C LEU A 177 -3.81 17.66 5.53
N HIS A 178 -4.83 16.88 5.14
CA HIS A 178 -6.19 17.01 5.64
C HIS A 178 -6.24 17.04 7.18
N PRO A 179 -7.00 17.98 7.80
CA PRO A 179 -7.00 18.20 9.25
C PRO A 179 -7.37 16.95 10.05
N ASP A 180 -8.30 16.14 9.53
CA ASP A 180 -8.81 14.94 10.20
C ASP A 180 -7.83 13.76 10.23
N VAL A 181 -6.71 13.83 9.48
CA VAL A 181 -5.68 12.80 9.57
C VAL A 181 -4.89 13.00 10.86
N PRO A 182 -4.92 12.07 11.83
CA PRO A 182 -4.14 12.20 13.06
C PRO A 182 -2.64 12.18 12.77
N VAL A 183 -1.87 13.00 13.51
CA VAL A 183 -0.40 13.06 13.41
C VAL A 183 0.23 12.42 14.63
N ALA A 184 1.01 11.38 14.41
CA ALA A 184 1.91 10.78 15.38
C ALA A 184 3.31 11.37 15.25
N LYS A 185 3.91 11.81 16.36
CA LYS A 185 5.34 12.22 16.40
C LYS A 185 6.25 11.05 16.75
N ARG A 186 5.71 10.03 17.45
CA ARG A 186 6.47 8.87 17.93
C ARG A 186 6.05 7.60 17.22
N PHE A 187 7.03 6.76 16.88
CA PHE A 187 6.76 5.48 16.22
C PHE A 187 5.85 4.55 17.02
N LYS A 188 5.88 4.61 18.36
CA LYS A 188 4.97 3.82 19.21
C LYS A 188 3.49 4.12 18.88
N GLN A 189 3.14 5.39 18.67
CA GLN A 189 1.77 5.80 18.35
C GLN A 189 1.32 5.23 17.00
N VAL A 190 2.24 5.15 16.02
CA VAL A 190 1.99 4.53 14.71
C VAL A 190 1.70 3.04 14.88
N LYS A 191 2.54 2.32 15.63
CA LYS A 191 2.35 0.89 15.90
C LYS A 191 1.03 0.63 16.62
N ASP A 192 0.76 1.36 17.70
CA ASP A 192 -0.46 1.22 18.49
C ASP A 192 -1.70 1.46 17.60
N PHE A 193 -1.67 2.49 16.76
CA PHE A 193 -2.76 2.79 15.81
C PHE A 193 -2.95 1.66 14.80
N VAL A 194 -1.89 1.25 14.08
CA VAL A 194 -1.98 0.20 13.06
C VAL A 194 -2.45 -1.11 13.68
N SER A 195 -1.86 -1.56 14.78
CA SER A 195 -2.26 -2.79 15.46
C SER A 195 -3.73 -2.75 15.94
N SER A 196 -4.26 -1.58 16.32
CA SER A 196 -5.69 -1.45 16.68
C SER A 196 -6.66 -1.59 15.49
N LYS A 197 -6.15 -1.54 14.25
CA LYS A 197 -6.93 -1.65 13.01
C LYS A 197 -6.74 -2.97 12.29
N LEU A 198 -5.71 -3.74 12.64
CA LEU A 198 -5.54 -5.08 12.12
C LEU A 198 -6.54 -6.02 12.82
N PRO A 199 -7.20 -6.94 12.09
CA PRO A 199 -7.97 -8.01 12.71
C PRO A 199 -7.07 -8.83 13.63
N GLY A 200 -7.60 -9.17 14.81
CA GLY A 200 -6.96 -10.07 15.79
C GLY A 200 -6.93 -11.52 15.33
#